data_AF-A0A0C9X813-F1
#
_entry.id   AF-A0A0C9X813-F1
#
_cell.length_a   1.000
_cell.length_b   1.000
_cell.length_c   1.000
_cell.angle_alpha   90.00
_cell.angle_beta   90.00
_cell.angle_gamma   90.00
#
_symmetry.space_group_name_H-M   'P 1'
#
loop_
_entity.id
_entity.type
_entity.pdbx_description
1 polymer ?
#
loop_
_entity_poly.entity_id
_entity_poly.type
_entity_poly.pdbx_seq_one_letter_code
_entity_poly.pdbx_strand_id
1 'polypeptide(L)' 'MPQGFATSPAIWEADEANWPNGGEIDIVEGVNDQSPDLASLHMSLGCTTLALLGQTG' A
#
# COMPACT_ATOMS: atom_id res chain seq x y z
N MET A 1 -8.73 1.82 -12.70
CA MET A 1 -9.11 2.01 -11.29
C MET A 1 -10.41 2.81 -11.23
N PRO A 2 -11.27 2.63 -10.22
CA PRO A 2 -12.34 3.59 -9.91
C PRO A 2 -11.77 5.01 -9.82
N GLN A 3 -12.50 6.00 -10.33
CA GLN A 3 -12.02 7.39 -10.47
C GLN A 3 -13.04 8.40 -9.94
N GLY A 4 -12.52 9.51 -9.41
CA GLY A 4 -13.30 10.65 -8.95
C GLY A 4 -12.72 11.36 -7.71
N PHE A 5 -13.28 12.52 -7.41
CA PHE A 5 -12.96 13.23 -6.19
C PHE A 5 -13.40 12.42 -4.97
N ALA A 6 -12.53 12.33 -3.96
CA ALA A 6 -12.68 11.51 -2.75
C ALA A 6 -12.72 9.99 -2.98
N THR A 7 -12.39 9.48 -4.18
CA THR A 7 -12.22 8.02 -4.35
C THR A 7 -10.85 7.57 -3.81
N SER A 8 -10.85 6.47 -3.07
CA SER A 8 -9.65 5.81 -2.53
C SER A 8 -9.66 4.32 -2.89
N PRO A 9 -9.50 3.96 -4.17
CA PRO A 9 -9.40 2.57 -4.58
C PRO A 9 -8.12 1.90 -4.11
N ALA A 10 -8.23 0.65 -3.64
CA ALA A 10 -7.10 -0.21 -3.29
C ALA A 10 -7.31 -1.65 -3.75
N ILE A 11 -6.23 -2.32 -4.18
CA ILE A 11 -6.12 -3.77 -4.35
C ILE A 11 -4.93 -4.21 -3.51
N TRP A 12 -5.21 -5.00 -2.49
CA TRP A 12 -4.26 -5.35 -1.44
C TRP A 12 -4.50 -6.77 -0.95
N GLU A 13 -3.47 -7.38 -0.38
CA GLU A 13 -3.55 -8.64 0.35
C GLU A 13 -3.08 -8.41 1.78
N ALA A 14 -3.81 -8.95 2.76
CA ALA A 14 -3.44 -8.86 4.16
C ALA A 14 -3.80 -10.12 4.94
N ASP A 15 -3.02 -10.40 5.99
CA ASP A 15 -3.50 -11.25 7.09
C ASP A 15 -4.35 -10.39 8.04
N GLU A 16 -5.64 -10.26 7.72
CA GLU A 16 -6.59 -9.45 8.50
C GLU A 16 -6.66 -9.88 9.98
N ALA A 17 -6.43 -11.17 10.28
CA ALA A 17 -6.55 -11.68 11.64
C ALA A 17 -5.39 -11.24 12.55
N ASN A 18 -4.21 -11.01 11.97
CA ASN A 18 -3.00 -10.64 12.70
C ASN A 18 -2.44 -9.28 12.29
N TRP A 19 -3.21 -8.46 11.58
CA TRP A 19 -2.76 -7.17 11.08
C TRP A 19 -2.34 -6.22 12.23
N PRO A 20 -1.20 -5.49 12.11
CA PRO A 20 -0.26 -5.43 10.99
C PRO A 20 0.92 -6.43 11.14
N ASN A 21 0.88 -7.33 12.13
CA ASN A 21 1.97 -8.28 12.37
C ASN A 21 2.04 -9.37 11.29
N GLY A 22 0.90 -9.78 10.73
CA GLY A 22 0.83 -10.71 9.61
C GLY A 22 1.13 -10.07 8.23
N GLY A 23 1.23 -8.75 8.19
CA GLY A 23 1.59 -7.99 7.00
C GLY A 23 0.41 -7.62 6.09
N GLU A 24 0.61 -6.59 5.28
CA GLU A 24 -0.23 -6.17 4.17
C GLU A 24 0.65 -5.69 3.00
N ILE A 25 0.20 -6.00 1.78
CA ILE A 25 0.83 -5.62 0.52
C ILE A 25 -0.21 -4.89 -0.33
N ASP A 26 0.04 -3.60 -0.56
CA ASP A 26 -0.77 -2.78 -1.46
C ASP A 26 -0.18 -2.87 -2.86
N ILE A 27 -0.90 -3.57 -3.74
CA ILE A 27 -0.48 -3.79 -5.13
C ILE A 27 -0.88 -2.59 -5.99
N VAL A 28 -2.04 -2.02 -5.69
CA VAL A 28 -2.55 -0.82 -6.35
C VAL A 28 -3.26 0.02 -5.30
N GLU A 29 -2.81 1.23 -5.03
CA GLU A 29 -3.42 2.16 -4.10
C GLU A 29 -3.31 3.60 -4.63
N GLY A 30 -4.40 4.35 -4.52
CA GLY A 30 -4.38 5.76 -4.88
C GLY A 30 -5.56 6.52 -4.32
N VAL A 31 -5.40 7.83 -4.19
CA VAL A 31 -6.45 8.74 -3.72
C VAL A 31 -6.70 9.82 -4.76
N ASN A 32 -7.95 10.25 -4.92
CA ASN A 32 -8.31 11.46 -5.69
C ASN A 32 -7.71 11.52 -7.12
N ASP A 33 -7.73 10.40 -7.84
CA ASP A 33 -7.16 10.28 -9.19
C ASP A 33 -5.67 10.69 -9.30
N GLN A 34 -4.92 10.63 -8.18
CA GLN A 34 -3.50 10.92 -8.19
C GLN A 34 -2.74 9.79 -8.88
N SER A 35 -1.81 10.19 -9.74
CA SER A 35 -0.85 9.31 -10.41
C SER A 35 0.58 9.73 -10.05
N PRO A 36 1.55 8.80 -9.97
CA PRO A 36 1.41 7.36 -10.21
C PRO A 36 0.71 6.63 -9.04
N ASP A 37 0.42 5.36 -9.28
CA ASP A 37 -0.01 4.39 -8.27
C ASP A 37 0.98 4.31 -7.10
N LEU A 38 0.48 4.02 -5.90
CA LEU A 38 1.25 3.83 -4.68
C LEU A 38 1.32 2.34 -4.34
N ALA A 39 2.52 1.77 -4.30
CA ALA A 39 2.76 0.40 -3.88
C ALA A 39 3.48 0.37 -2.52
N SER A 40 2.77 -0.05 -1.47
CA SER A 40 3.21 -0.02 -0.08
C SER A 40 3.25 -1.40 0.58
N LEU A 41 4.00 -1.48 1.68
CA LEU A 41 4.10 -2.65 2.55
C LEU A 41 3.84 -2.21 4.00
N HIS A 42 2.88 -2.86 4.64
CA HIS A 42 2.53 -2.62 6.03
C HIS A 42 2.95 -3.83 6.86
N MET A 43 3.92 -3.65 7.75
CA MET A 43 4.47 -4.72 8.60
C MET A 43 4.72 -4.18 10.01
N SER A 44 4.76 -5.07 10.99
CA SER A 44 5.26 -4.73 12.33
C SER A 44 6.78 -4.48 12.35
N LEU A 45 7.30 -4.03 13.50
CA LEU A 45 8.69 -3.59 13.69
C LEU A 45 9.73 -4.57 13.10
N GLY A 46 10.66 -4.03 12.31
CA GLY A 46 11.82 -4.76 11.78
C GLY A 46 11.87 -4.91 10.26
N CYS A 47 10.86 -4.42 9.53
CA CYS A 47 10.89 -4.38 8.07
C CYS A 47 11.39 -3.01 7.59
N THR A 48 12.64 -2.92 7.15
CA THR A 48 13.15 -1.73 6.47
C THR A 48 13.32 -2.02 4.99
N THR A 49 12.76 -1.14 4.18
CA THR A 49 12.92 -1.17 2.73
C THR A 49 14.28 -0.57 2.40
N LEU A 50 15.00 -1.14 1.45
CA LEU A 50 16.27 -0.58 0.99
C LEU A 50 15.96 0.64 0.12
N ALA A 51 16.54 1.80 0.44
CA ALA A 51 16.33 3.05 -0.31
C ALA A 51 16.70 2.92 -1.82
N LEU A 52 17.53 1.95 -2.19
CA LEU A 52 17.91 1.67 -3.57
C LEU A 52 16.80 0.97 -4.38
N LEU A 53 15.76 0.44 -3.73
CA LEU A 53 14.66 -0.29 -4.36
C LEU A 53 13.48 0.61 -4.76
N GLY A 54 13.56 1.93 -4.51
CA GLY A 54 12.61 2.90 -5.05
C GLY A 54 11.18 2.80 -4.49
N GLN A 55 10.98 2.16 -3.33
CA GLN A 55 9.70 2.20 -2.63
C GLN A 55 9.44 3.62 -2.12
N THR A 56 8.44 4.26 -2.70
CA THR A 56 7.86 5.50 -2.20
C THR A 56 6.73 5.10 -1.26
N GLY A 57 6.97 5.20 0.05
CA GLY A 57 5.91 5.13 1.05
C GLY A 57 5.22 6.49 1.21
#